data_AF-A0A9X4EQI1-F1
#
_entry.id   AF-A0A9X4EQI1-F1
#
_cell.length_a   1.000
_cell.length_b   1.000
_cell.length_c   1.000
_cell.angle_alpha   90.00
_cell.angle_beta   90.00
_cell.angle_gamma   90.00
#
_symmetry.space_group_name_H-M   'P 1'
#
loop_
_entity.id
_entity.type
_entity.pdbx_description
1 polymer ?
#
loop_
_entity_poly.entity_id
_entity_poly.type
_entity_poly.pdbx_seq_one_letter_code
_entity_poly.pdbx_strand_id
1 'polypeptide(L)' 'MEVAVWDTYVTKKDNTIMHFDIIAPSNNKDTNIIFNYGKEYLRTKGLENLEISSKECVFCHIEILKPEW' A
#
# COMPACT_ATOMS: atom_id res chain seq x y z
N MET A 1 -17.18 -4.21 7.58
CA MET A 1 -15.99 -5.08 7.41
C MET A 1 -14.79 -4.30 7.94
N GLU A 2 -13.89 -4.92 8.68
CA GLU A 2 -12.65 -4.25 9.12
C GLU A 2 -11.56 -4.36 8.05
N VAL A 3 -10.84 -3.27 7.82
CA VAL A 3 -9.72 -3.20 6.89
C VAL A 3 -8.50 -2.60 7.59
N ALA A 4 -7.33 -3.12 7.26
CA ALA A 4 -6.06 -2.50 7.58
C ALA A 4 -5.70 -1.50 6.48
N VAL A 5 -5.33 -0.29 6.89
CA VAL A 5 -4.83 0.78 6.02
C VAL A 5 -3.32 0.84 6.17
N TRP A 6 -2.63 0.77 5.04
CA TRP A 6 -1.17 0.82 4.97
C TRP A 6 -0.74 2.02 4.14
N ASP A 7 -0.07 2.95 4.81
CA ASP A 7 0.42 4.17 4.21
C ASP A 7 1.70 3.87 3.41
N THR A 8 1.71 4.19 2.11
CA THR A 8 2.82 3.86 1.20
C THR A 8 3.40 5.09 0.51
N TYR A 9 4.69 5.33 0.72
CA TYR A 9 5.46 6.39 0.07
C TYR A 9 6.58 5.78 -0.78
N VAL A 10 6.58 6.10 -2.07
CA VAL A 10 7.65 5.69 -2.99
C VAL A 10 8.27 6.89 -3.69
N THR A 11 9.59 6.90 -3.78
CA THR A 11 10.34 7.92 -4.51
C THR A 11 10.55 7.47 -5.94
N LYS A 12 10.06 8.24 -6.91
CA LYS A 12 10.25 7.96 -8.33
C LYS A 12 11.65 8.39 -8.80
N LYS A 13 11.99 8.00 -10.03
CA LYS A 13 13.27 8.36 -10.68
C LYS A 13 13.47 9.87 -10.85
N ASP A 14 12.38 10.64 -10.95
CA ASP A 14 12.40 12.10 -11.04
C ASP A 14 12.48 12.79 -9.67
N ASN A 15 12.74 12.01 -8.60
CA ASN A 15 12.84 12.46 -7.21
C ASN A 15 11.52 13.02 -6.64
N THR A 16 10.39 12.79 -7.32
CA THR A 16 9.05 13.07 -6.77
C THR A 16 8.55 11.91 -5.91
N ILE A 17 7.75 12.23 -4.90
CA ILE A 17 7.15 11.25 -4.01
C ILE A 17 5.75 10.92 -4.52
N MET A 18 5.44 9.64 -4.63
CA MET A 18 4.08 9.14 -4.79
C MET A 18 3.63 8.56 -3.46
N HIS A 19 2.48 9.05 -3.00
CA HIS A 19 1.82 8.60 -1.79
C HIS A 19 0.50 7.91 -2.15
N PHE A 20 0.23 6.75 -1.56
CA PHE A 20 -1.01 6.02 -1.73
C PHE A 20 -1.24 5.05 -0.56
N ASP A 21 -2.50 4.75 -0.29
CA ASP A 21 -2.88 3.78 0.73
C ASP A 21 -3.18 2.41 0.11
N ILE A 22 -2.71 1.34 0.77
CA ILE A 22 -3.13 -0.02 0.49
C ILE A 22 -4.17 -0.42 1.53
N ILE A 23 -5.38 -0.71 1.05
CA ILE A 23 -6.50 -1.17 1.88
C ILE A 23 -6.63 -2.68 1.71
N ALA A 24 -6.46 -3.42 2.81
CA ALA A 24 -6.56 -4.88 2.81
C ALA A 24 -7.44 -5.34 3.99
N PRO A 25 -8.04 -6.55 3.92
CA PRO A 25 -8.76 -7.13 5.06
C PRO A 25 -7.90 -7.12 6.33
N SER A 26 -8.45 -6.69 7.48
CA SER A 26 -7.69 -6.59 8.74
C SER A 26 -7.15 -7.93 9.26
N ASN A 27 -7.75 -9.04 8.83
CA ASN A 27 -7.30 -10.39 9.16
C ASN A 27 -6.04 -10.84 8.38
N ASN A 28 -5.65 -10.09 7.35
CA ASN A 28 -4.49 -10.40 6.53
C ASN A 28 -3.22 -9.85 7.18
N LYS A 29 -2.46 -10.74 7.84
CA LYS A 29 -1.25 -10.37 8.61
C LYS A 29 0.05 -10.56 7.81
N ASP A 30 -0.02 -11.15 6.63
CA ASP A 30 1.16 -11.39 5.81
C ASP A 30 1.55 -10.11 5.06
N THR A 31 2.60 -9.45 5.54
CA THR A 31 3.13 -8.22 4.95
C THR A 31 3.64 -8.43 3.53
N ASN A 32 4.05 -9.65 3.15
CA ASN A 32 4.49 -9.93 1.78
C ASN A 32 3.34 -9.78 0.79
N ILE A 33 2.13 -10.18 1.19
CA ILE A 33 0.92 -10.01 0.38
C ILE A 33 0.63 -8.51 0.19
N ILE A 34 0.72 -7.73 1.26
CA ILE A 34 0.51 -6.27 1.21
C ILE A 34 1.54 -5.59 0.29
N PHE A 35 2.83 -5.92 0.45
CA PHE A 35 3.88 -5.40 -0.42
C PHE A 35 3.66 -5.80 -1.87
N ASN A 36 3.15 -7.01 -2.12
CA ASN A 36 2.83 -7.46 -3.47
C ASN A 36 1.70 -6.65 -4.10
N TYR A 37 0.66 -6.26 -3.34
CA TYR A 37 -0.38 -5.36 -3.85
C TYR A 37 0.18 -4.01 -4.28
N GLY A 38 1.07 -3.45 -3.47
CA GLY A 38 1.77 -2.21 -3.84
C GLY A 38 2.62 -2.38 -5.10
N LYS A 39 3.37 -3.49 -5.23
CA LYS A 39 4.20 -3.78 -6.41
C LYS A 39 3.36 -3.91 -7.67
N GLU A 40 2.24 -4.63 -7.59
CA GLU A 40 1.30 -4.77 -8.71
C GLU A 40 0.70 -3.41 -9.08
N TYR A 41 0.30 -2.59 -8.10
CA TYR A 41 -0.16 -1.24 -8.37
C TYR A 41 0.89 -0.39 -9.09
N LEU A 42 2.15 -0.40 -8.62
CA LEU A 42 3.25 0.32 -9.27
C LEU A 42 3.52 -0.19 -10.69
N ARG A 43 3.37 -1.49 -10.94
CA ARG A 43 3.46 -2.07 -12.28
C ARG A 43 2.42 -1.48 -13.22
N THR A 44 1.17 -1.30 -12.78
CA THR A 44 0.13 -0.63 -13.59
C THR A 44 0.44 0.85 -13.90
N LYS A 45 1.33 1.48 -13.13
CA LYS A 45 1.81 2.86 -13.35
C LYS A 45 3.12 2.94 -14.13
N GLY A 46 3.67 1.81 -14.58
CA GLY A 46 4.98 1.73 -15.25
C GLY A 46 6.17 1.96 -14.31
N LEU A 47 5.97 1.81 -13.00
CA LEU A 47 6.99 2.01 -11.95
C LEU A 47 7.52 0.67 -11.41
N GLU A 48 7.79 -0.28 -12.31
CA GLU A 48 8.09 -1.68 -12.00
C GLU A 48 9.41 -1.90 -11.23
N ASN A 49 10.31 -0.92 -11.29
CA ASN A 49 11.65 -0.99 -10.70
C ASN A 49 11.72 -0.45 -9.26
N LEU A 50 10.59 -0.01 -8.71
CA LEU A 50 10.55 0.50 -7.33
C LEU A 50 10.33 -0.68 -6.38
N GLU A 51 11.23 -0.82 -5.41
CA GLU A 51 11.04 -1.78 -4.33
C GLU A 51 10.03 -1.24 -3.32
N ILE A 52 9.16 -2.12 -2.83
CA ILE A 52 8.31 -1.87 -1.67
C ILE A 52 8.78 -2.82 -0.57
N SER A 53 9.15 -2.21 0.56
CA SER A 53 9.51 -2.89 1.80
C SER A 53 8.81 -2.21 2.98
N SER A 54 9.16 -2.61 4.21
CA SER A 54 8.68 -1.95 5.43
C SER A 54 9.16 -0.50 5.59
N LYS A 55 10.05 0.00 4.72
CA LYS A 55 10.45 1.41 4.70
C LYS A 55 9.45 2.27 3.95
N GLU A 56 8.97 1.76 2.82
CA GLU A 56 8.07 2.48 1.92
C GLU A 56 6.60 2.26 2.30
N CYS A 57 6.24 1.08 2.84
CA CYS A 57 4.87 0.70 3.17
C CYS A 57 4.75 0.37 4.66
N VAL A 58 3.97 1.18 5.39
CA VAL A 58 3.86 1.13 6.84
C VAL A 58 2.40 0.97 7.26
N PHE A 59 2.13 0.04 8.17
CA PHE A 59 0.81 -0.10 8.76
C PHE A 59 0.43 1.18 9.52
N CYS A 60 -0.75 1.72 9.22
CA CYS A 60 -1.25 2.94 9.86
C CYS A 60 -2.29 2.60 10.94
N HIS A 61 -3.46 2.09 10.55
CA HIS A 61 -4.56 1.75 11.47
C HIS A 61 -5.51 0.70 10.88
N ILE A 62 -6.40 0.17 11.71
CA ILE A 62 -7.58 -0.59 11.27
C ILE A 62 -8.78 0.35 11.26
N GLU A 63 -9.56 0.28 10.19
CA GLU A 63 -10.78 1.06 10.03
C GLU A 63 -11.97 0.12 9.75
N ILE A 64 -13.15 0.53 10.20
CA ILE A 64 -14.39 -0.17 9.88
C ILE A 64 -14.91 0.46 8.59
N LEU A 65 -14.92 -0.32 7.50
CA LEU A 65 -15.59 0.08 6.27
C LEU A 65 -17.06 0.38 6.57
N LYS A 66 -17.41 1.65 6.44
CA LYS A 66 -18.79 2.11 6.42
C LYS A 66 -19.28 2.05 4.97
N PRO A 67 -20.33 1.29 4.67
CA PRO A 67 -20.83 1.15 3.30
C PRO A 67 -21.59 2.38 2.78
N GLU A 68 -21.65 3.48 3.53
CA GLU A 68 -22.44 4.66 3.19
C GLU A 68 -21.57 5.78 2.59
N TRP A 69 -22.00 6.27 1.42
CA TRP A 69 -21.53 7.48 0.74
C TRP A 69 -22.40 8.68 1.10
#